data_AF-A4G1A2-F1
#
_entry.id   AF-A4G1A2-F1
#
_cell.length_a   1.000
_cell.length_b   1.000
_cell.length_c   1.000
_cell.angle_alpha   90.00
_cell.angle_beta   90.00
_cell.angle_gamma   90.00
#
_symmetry.space_group_name_H-M   'P 1'
#
loop_
_entity.id
_entity.type
_entity.pdbx_description
1 polymer ?
#
loop_
_entity_poly.entity_id
_entity_poly.type
_entity_poly.pdbx_seq_one_letter_code
_entity_poly.pdbx_strand_id
1 'polypeptide(L)'
;MFSGQSFEEILKKKNVRLLLAAICIYLALAGAHQLLTGIDQVDWLRGGGNLLIWGGFAVLNAMQAYGRKQPGINIPINIGVVLVIASWIVKM
;
A
#
# COMPACT_ATOMS: atom_id res chain seq x y z
N MET A 1 18.10 21.29 22.24
CA MET A 1 17.04 20.36 22.73
C MET A 1 16.10 20.06 21.57
N PHE A 2 16.39 19.03 20.76
CA PHE A 2 15.39 18.50 19.83
C PHE A 2 14.32 17.83 20.69
N SER A 3 13.11 18.39 20.71
CA SER A 3 11.98 17.82 21.46
C SER A 3 11.73 16.41 20.96
N GLY A 4 12.12 15.42 21.76
CA GLY A 4 12.13 14.00 21.43
C GLY A 4 10.74 13.41 21.39
N GLN A 5 10.00 13.69 20.32
CA GLN A 5 8.92 12.79 19.93
C GLN A 5 9.54 11.55 19.30
N SER A 6 9.19 10.38 19.82
CA SER A 6 9.64 9.13 19.23
C SER A 6 9.11 9.01 17.79
N PHE A 7 9.84 8.33 16.92
CA PHE A 7 9.41 8.11 15.53
C PHE A 7 7.99 7.52 15.45
N GLU A 8 7.64 6.67 16.41
CA GLU A 8 6.29 6.12 16.56
C GLU A 8 5.22 7.17 16.84
N GLU A 9 5.50 8.17 17.69
CA GLU A 9 4.56 9.25 17.96
C GLU A 9 4.33 10.09 16.71
N ILE A 10 5.36 10.30 15.90
CA ILE A 10 5.25 11.01 14.62
C ILE A 10 4.33 10.23 13.67
N LEU A 11 4.53 8.92 13.52
CA LEU A 11 3.69 8.05 12.68
C LEU A 11 2.23 7.94 13.15
N LYS A 12 1.97 8.19 14.44
CA LYS A 12 0.61 8.21 15.01
C LYS A 12 -0.13 9.52 14.76
N LYS A 13 0.56 10.61 14.36
CA LYS A 13 -0.09 11.89 14.07
C LYS A 13 -1.03 11.77 12.87
N LYS A 14 -2.24 12.31 13.01
CA LYS A 14 -3.26 12.34 11.95
C LYS A 14 -2.72 12.88 10.62
N ASN A 15 -2.01 14.00 10.65
CA ASN A 15 -1.46 14.62 9.43
C ASN A 15 -0.43 13.73 8.74
N VAL A 16 0.41 13.02 9.50
CA VAL A 16 1.40 12.08 8.97
C VAL A 16 0.69 10.87 8.35
N ARG A 17 -0.33 10.33 9.01
CA ARG A 17 -1.15 9.24 8.46
C ARG A 17 -1.86 9.64 7.16
N LEU A 18 -2.41 10.85 7.08
CA LEU A 18 -3.03 11.33 5.85
C LEU A 18 -2.00 11.51 4.73
N LEU A 19 -0.80 12.01 5.04
CA LEU A 19 0.29 12.10 4.06
C LEU A 19 0.71 10.69 3.58
N LEU A 20 0.89 9.75 4.50
CA LEU A 20 1.18 8.35 4.16
C LEU A 20 0.07 7.74 3.31
N ALA A 21 -1.20 8.00 3.65
CA ALA A 21 -2.33 7.55 2.85
C ALA A 21 -2.27 8.11 1.43
N ALA A 22 -1.99 9.40 1.26
CA ALA A 22 -1.85 10.02 -0.06
C ALA A 22 -0.70 9.42 -0.89
N ILE A 23 0.47 9.18 -0.26
CA ILE A 23 1.60 8.51 -0.91
C ILE A 23 1.23 7.09 -1.33
N CYS A 24 0.57 6.33 -0.44
CA CYS A 24 0.10 4.99 -0.76
C CYS A 24 -0.95 5.01 -1.88
N ILE A 25 -1.85 6.00 -1.95
CA ILE A 25 -2.80 6.15 -3.07
C ILE A 25 -2.06 6.37 -4.38
N TYR A 26 -1.05 7.26 -4.38
CA TYR A 26 -0.25 7.50 -5.57
C TYR A 26 0.45 6.22 -6.07
N LEU A 27 1.05 5.44 -5.17
CA LEU A 27 1.68 4.17 -5.52
C LEU A 27 0.66 3.11 -5.98
N ALA A 28 -0.54 3.09 -5.39
CA ALA A 28 -1.63 2.23 -5.81
C ALA A 28 -2.09 2.58 -7.23
N LEU A 29 -2.19 3.87 -7.57
CA LEU A 29 -2.51 4.34 -8.91
C LEU A 29 -1.45 3.95 -9.94
N ALA A 30 -0.15 3.99 -9.56
CA ALA A 30 0.91 3.48 -10.42
C ALA A 30 0.75 1.97 -10.69
N GLY A 31 0.39 1.19 -9.65
CA GLY A 31 0.04 -0.23 -9.80
C GLY A 31 -1.18 -0.46 -10.69
N ALA A 32 -2.25 0.32 -10.52
CA ALA A 32 -3.44 0.27 -11.36
C ALA A 32 -3.12 0.63 -12.82
N HIS A 33 -2.30 1.65 -13.05
CA HIS A 33 -1.85 2.02 -14.38
C HIS A 33 -1.08 0.86 -15.04
N GLN A 34 -0.13 0.25 -14.33
CA GLN A 34 0.58 -0.94 -14.83
C GLN A 34 -0.36 -2.11 -15.13
N LEU A 35 -1.40 -2.31 -14.32
CA LEU A 35 -2.41 -3.34 -14.58
C LEU A 35 -3.23 -3.05 -15.85
N LEU A 36 -3.53 -1.78 -16.11
CA LEU A 36 -4.32 -1.35 -17.27
C LEU A 36 -3.52 -1.31 -18.57
N THR A 37 -2.22 -1.02 -18.51
CA THR A 37 -1.35 -0.93 -19.69
C THR A 37 -0.47 -2.16 -19.90
N GLY A 38 -0.47 -3.08 -18.94
CA GLY A 38 0.32 -4.31 -18.98
C GLY A 38 -0.15 -5.28 -20.05
N ILE A 39 0.81 -5.81 -20.81
CA ILE A 39 0.57 -6.74 -21.92
C ILE A 39 0.83 -8.19 -21.54
N ASP A 40 1.72 -8.43 -20.57
CA ASP A 40 2.12 -9.78 -20.16
C ASP A 40 1.66 -10.12 -18.74
N GLN A 41 1.53 -11.41 -18.44
CA GLN A 41 1.05 -11.92 -17.15
C GLN A 41 1.87 -11.39 -15.96
N VAL A 42 3.17 -11.14 -16.15
CA VAL A 42 4.04 -10.53 -15.14
C VAL A 42 3.57 -9.13 -14.76
N ASP A 43 3.20 -8.29 -15.73
CA ASP A 43 2.73 -6.93 -15.47
C ASP A 43 1.38 -6.91 -14.75
N TRP A 44 0.49 -7.84 -15.09
CA TRP A 44 -0.78 -8.02 -14.39
C TRP A 44 -0.56 -8.43 -12.93
N LEU A 45 0.33 -9.38 -12.67
CA LEU A 45 0.67 -9.81 -11.31
C LEU A 45 1.31 -8.68 -10.49
N ARG A 46 2.24 -7.92 -11.10
CA ARG A 46 2.96 -6.83 -10.43
C ARG A 46 2.07 -5.61 -10.21
N GLY A 47 1.29 -5.21 -11.22
CA GLY A 47 0.36 -4.10 -11.15
C GLY A 47 -0.76 -4.36 -10.14
N GLY A 48 -1.37 -5.55 -10.21
CA GLY A 48 -2.41 -5.98 -9.25
C GLY A 48 -1.86 -6.14 -7.83
N GLY A 49 -0.66 -6.70 -7.71
CA GLY A 49 0.03 -6.81 -6.43
C GLY A 49 0.29 -5.45 -5.78
N ASN A 50 0.86 -4.51 -6.54
CA ASN A 50 1.11 -3.14 -6.08
C ASN A 50 -0.18 -2.40 -5.74
N LEU A 51 -1.23 -2.54 -6.55
CA LEU A 51 -2.54 -1.94 -6.28
C LEU A 51 -3.09 -2.42 -4.93
N LEU A 52 -3.04 -3.72 -4.67
CA LEU A 52 -3.57 -4.30 -3.43
C LEU A 52 -2.74 -3.95 -2.19
N ILE A 53 -1.40 -3.98 -2.30
CA ILE A 53 -0.50 -3.60 -1.20
C ILE A 53 -0.71 -2.12 -0.84
N TRP A 54 -0.50 -1.25 -1.82
CA TRP A 54 -0.52 0.20 -1.58
C TRP A 54 -1.93 0.70 -1.32
N GLY A 55 -2.94 0.16 -2.00
CA GLY A 55 -4.34 0.45 -1.72
C GLY A 55 -4.75 0.00 -0.31
N GLY A 56 -4.30 -1.17 0.11
CA GLY A 56 -4.52 -1.66 1.47
C GLY A 56 -3.88 -0.76 2.54
N PHE A 57 -2.63 -0.35 2.33
CA PHE A 57 -1.96 0.58 3.24
C PHE A 57 -2.55 1.99 3.21
N ALA A 58 -3.03 2.47 2.07
CA ALA A 58 -3.74 3.74 1.96
C ALA A 58 -4.99 3.74 2.83
N VAL A 59 -5.83 2.71 2.71
CA VAL A 59 -7.05 2.54 3.51
C VAL A 59 -6.70 2.41 4.99
N LEU A 60 -5.67 1.63 5.34
CA LEU A 60 -5.22 1.47 6.71
C LEU A 60 -4.79 2.80 7.34
N ASN A 61 -3.95 3.58 6.64
CA ASN A 61 -3.50 4.89 7.14
C ASN A 61 -4.64 5.90 7.22
N ALA A 62 -5.51 5.96 6.22
CA ALA A 62 -6.67 6.84 6.22
C ALA A 62 -7.62 6.52 7.38
N MET A 63 -7.98 5.26 7.58
CA MET A 63 -8.87 4.83 8.68
C MET A 63 -8.26 5.11 10.04
N GLN A 64 -6.96 4.81 10.21
CA GLN A 64 -6.25 5.10 11.46
C GLN A 64 -6.11 6.60 11.73
N ALA A 65 -6.07 7.46 10.71
CA ALA A 65 -6.08 8.91 10.89
C ALA A 65 -7.39 9.42 11.55
N TYR A 66 -8.48 8.67 11.41
CA TYR A 66 -9.77 8.94 12.04
C TYR A 66 -10.04 8.06 13.28
N GLY A 67 -9.02 7.39 13.81
CA GLY A 67 -9.15 6.52 14.99
C GLY A 67 -9.91 5.21 14.72
N ARG A 68 -10.15 4.86 13.45
CA ARG A 68 -10.84 3.62 13.06
C ARG A 68 -9.82 2.53 12.74
N LYS A 69 -10.17 1.28 13.04
CA LYS A 69 -9.44 0.10 12.58
C LYS A 69 -10.26 -0.58 11.50
N GLN A 70 -9.62 -0.99 10.40
CA GLN A 70 -10.25 -1.76 9.35
C GLN A 70 -9.90 -3.25 9.52
N PRO A 71 -10.81 -4.07 10.08
CA PRO A 71 -10.56 -5.51 10.18
C PRO A 71 -10.45 -6.13 8.78
N GLY A 72 -9.59 -7.12 8.63
CA GLY A 72 -9.43 -7.84 7.35
C GLY A 72 -8.59 -7.14 6.29
N ILE A 73 -8.11 -5.90 6.52
CA ILE A 73 -7.26 -5.18 5.54
C ILE A 73 -5.92 -5.90 5.25
N ASN A 74 -5.49 -6.79 6.15
CA ASN A 74 -4.30 -7.62 5.94
C ASN A 74 -4.49 -8.64 4.81
N ILE A 75 -5.73 -9.03 4.49
CA ILE A 75 -6.02 -9.99 3.41
C ILE A 75 -5.59 -9.43 2.05
N PRO A 76 -6.10 -8.27 1.57
CA PRO A 76 -5.67 -7.72 0.29
C PRO A 76 -4.17 -7.40 0.29
N ILE A 77 -3.59 -6.92 1.40
CA ILE A 77 -2.15 -6.65 1.48
C ILE A 77 -1.34 -7.95 1.26
N ASN A 78 -1.69 -9.03 1.95
CA ASN A 78 -0.99 -10.31 1.83
C ASN A 78 -1.16 -10.92 0.43
N ILE A 79 -2.37 -10.87 -0.14
CA ILE A 79 -2.60 -11.29 -1.53
C ILE A 79 -1.70 -10.48 -2.46
N GLY A 80 -1.63 -9.16 -2.27
CA GLY A 80 -0.80 -8.30 -3.08
C GLY A 80 0.69 -8.68 -3.00
N VAL A 81 1.20 -9.00 -1.81
CA VAL A 81 2.57 -9.50 -1.62
C VAL A 81 2.80 -10.80 -2.40
N VAL A 82 1.87 -11.75 -2.31
CA VAL A 82 1.96 -13.03 -3.04
C VAL A 82 1.98 -12.80 -4.55
N LEU A 83 1.14 -11.90 -5.09
CA LEU A 83 1.13 -11.57 -6.52
C LEU A 83 2.43 -10.93 -6.98
N VAL A 84 2.99 -10.01 -6.18
CA VAL A 84 4.31 -9.43 -6.48
C VAL A 84 5.36 -10.54 -6.50
N ILE A 85 5.41 -11.43 -5.50
CA ILE A 85 6.35 -12.56 -5.46
C ILE A 85 6.17 -13.48 -6.68
N ALA A 86 4.94 -13.85 -7.00
CA ALA A 86 4.63 -14.68 -8.17
C ALA A 86 5.12 -14.06 -9.48
N SER A 87 5.07 -12.73 -9.62
CA SER A 87 5.60 -12.03 -10.81
C SER A 87 7.09 -12.26 -11.04
N TRP A 88 7.88 -12.52 -9.99
CA TRP A 88 9.31 -12.84 -10.11
C TRP A 88 9.55 -14.28 -10.54
N ILE A 89 8.66 -15.20 -10.15
CA ILE A 89 8.74 -16.61 -10.49
C ILE A 89 8.29 -16.83 -11.94
N VAL A 90 7.20 -16.18 -12.36
CA VAL A 90 6.67 -16.29 -13.74
C VAL A 90 7.61 -15.66 -14.77
N LYS A 91 8.51 -14.77 -14.34
CA LYS A 91 9.55 -14.18 -15.19
C LYS A 91 10.74 -15.13 -15.44
N MET A 92 10.93 -16.17 -14.62
CA MET A 92 11.96 -17.20 -14.82
C MET A 92 11.50 -18.23 -15.84
#